data_AF-A0AAD6L8G0-F1
#
_entry.id   AF-A0AAD6L8G0-F1
#
_cell.length_a   1.000
_cell.length_b   1.000
_cell.length_c   1.000
_cell.angle_alpha   90.00
_cell.angle_beta   90.00
_cell.angle_gamma   90.00
#
_symmetry.space_group_name_H-M   'P 1'
#
loop_
_entity.id
_entity.type
_entity.pdbx_description
1 polymer ?
#
loop_
_entity_poly.entity_id
_entity_poly.type
_entity_poly.pdbx_seq_one_letter_code
_entity_poly.pdbx_strand_id
1 'polypeptide(L)'
;MFEEVVQPDYGAVDYERVLGVLQGWLCVMCNYQGVRADVWVLKEFGVRDSWTKLFSIPYLDPLWFHYSVPLCIDVGGEVMLEYKSVLVIYNPKHETDVYIQSLVSPVVDGQV
;
A
#
# COMPACT_ATOMS: atom_id res chain seq x y z
N MET A 1 -16.04 23.96 -1.44
CA MET A 1 -15.97 23.63 -2.88
C MET A 1 -15.02 22.46 -3.00
N PHE A 2 -15.40 21.42 -3.74
CA PHE A 2 -14.55 20.25 -3.97
C PHE A 2 -13.95 20.37 -5.38
N GLU A 3 -12.69 19.99 -5.55
CA GLU A 3 -12.03 19.94 -6.84
C GLU A 3 -11.88 18.49 -7.27
N GLU A 4 -12.32 18.19 -8.49
CA GLU A 4 -12.12 16.87 -9.08
C GLU A 4 -10.71 16.76 -9.65
N VAL A 5 -10.06 15.64 -9.37
CA VAL A 5 -8.74 15.30 -9.92
C VAL A 5 -8.88 14.12 -10.87
N VAL A 6 -8.15 14.22 -11.99
CA VAL A 6 -8.08 13.14 -12.98
C VAL A 6 -7.34 11.95 -12.37
N GLN A 7 -7.76 10.74 -12.71
CA GLN A 7 -7.10 9.52 -12.21
C GLN A 7 -5.80 9.22 -12.99
N PRO A 8 -4.82 8.54 -12.38
CA PRO A 8 -3.68 7.95 -13.08
C PRO A 8 -4.10 7.05 -14.25
N ASP A 9 -3.21 6.91 -15.23
CA ASP A 9 -3.31 5.82 -16.21
C ASP A 9 -2.78 4.52 -15.59
N TYR A 10 -3.70 3.66 -15.20
CA TYR A 10 -3.39 2.38 -14.55
C TYR A 10 -3.17 1.24 -15.56
N GLY A 11 -3.44 1.45 -16.85
CA GLY A 11 -3.57 0.36 -17.83
C GLY A 11 -4.98 -0.26 -17.87
N ALA A 12 -5.15 -1.29 -18.70
CA ALA A 12 -6.44 -1.71 -19.25
C ALA A 12 -7.14 -2.92 -18.57
N VAL A 13 -6.67 -3.40 -17.41
CA VAL A 13 -7.25 -4.60 -16.76
C VAL A 13 -8.21 -4.20 -15.63
N ASP A 14 -9.10 -5.09 -15.24
CA ASP A 14 -10.04 -4.86 -14.14
C ASP A 14 -9.29 -4.84 -12.80
N TYR A 15 -9.44 -3.75 -12.04
CA TYR A 15 -8.68 -3.50 -10.82
C TYR A 15 -9.62 -3.03 -9.72
N GLU A 16 -9.49 -3.59 -8.51
CA GLU A 16 -10.00 -2.91 -7.33
C GLU A 16 -9.09 -1.71 -7.03
N ARG A 17 -9.70 -0.55 -6.76
CA ARG A 17 -8.99 0.70 -6.47
C ARG A 17 -9.40 1.21 -5.11
N VAL A 18 -8.42 1.47 -4.26
CA VAL A 18 -8.64 2.02 -2.92
C VAL A 18 -7.97 3.38 -2.83
N LEU A 19 -8.74 4.40 -2.49
CA LEU A 19 -8.24 5.76 -2.25
C LEU A 19 -7.76 5.88 -0.81
N GLY A 20 -6.66 6.60 -0.60
CA GLY A 20 -6.21 6.93 0.74
C GLY A 20 -5.23 8.10 0.76
N VAL A 21 -4.54 8.26 1.89
CA VAL A 21 -3.52 9.30 2.09
C VAL A 21 -2.25 8.64 2.58
N LEU A 22 -1.12 8.93 1.93
CA LEU A 22 0.20 8.41 2.27
C LEU A 22 1.20 9.55 2.36
N GLN A 23 1.80 9.75 3.54
CA GLN A 23 2.74 10.86 3.79
C GLN A 23 2.18 12.24 3.39
N GLY A 24 0.87 12.45 3.58
CA GLY A 24 0.18 13.70 3.22
C GLY A 24 -0.17 13.84 1.74
N TRP A 25 0.22 12.89 0.87
CA TRP A 25 -0.21 12.85 -0.53
C TRP A 25 -1.49 12.05 -0.68
N LEU A 26 -2.39 12.52 -1.55
CA LEU A 26 -3.50 11.70 -2.04
C LEU A 26 -2.91 10.51 -2.79
N CYS A 27 -3.37 9.31 -2.49
CA CYS A 27 -2.86 8.10 -3.11
C CYS A 27 -3.98 7.15 -3.55
N VAL A 28 -3.69 6.35 -4.58
CA VAL A 28 -4.53 5.26 -5.03
C VAL A 28 -3.72 3.99 -5.03
N MET A 29 -4.24 2.97 -4.35
CA MET A 29 -3.76 1.59 -4.48
C MET A 29 -4.58 0.88 -5.55
N CYS A 30 -3.90 0.31 -6.54
CA CYS A 30 -4.50 -0.50 -7.60
C CYS A 30 -4.14 -1.96 -7.40
N ASN A 31 -5.15 -2.78 -7.14
CA ASN A 31 -5.00 -4.19 -6.86
C ASN A 31 -5.16 -5.01 -8.15
N TYR A 32 -4.05 -5.62 -8.59
CA TYR A 32 -3.98 -6.54 -9.73
C TYR A 32 -4.07 -7.95 -9.16
N GLN A 33 -5.30 -8.48 -9.09
CA GLN A 33 -5.62 -9.78 -8.49
C GLN A 33 -4.58 -10.85 -8.88
N GLY A 34 -3.98 -11.48 -7.86
CA GLY A 34 -3.02 -12.58 -8.05
C GLY A 34 -1.60 -12.15 -8.35
N VAL A 35 -1.37 -10.86 -8.66
CA VAL A 35 -0.10 -10.37 -9.18
C VAL A 35 0.57 -9.41 -8.20
N ARG A 36 -0.03 -8.25 -7.96
CA ARG A 36 0.55 -7.18 -7.13
C ARG A 36 -0.46 -6.08 -6.80
N ALA A 37 -0.09 -5.19 -5.89
CA ALA A 37 -0.72 -3.90 -5.71
C ALA A 37 0.24 -2.78 -6.13
N ASP A 38 -0.15 -1.90 -7.06
CA ASP A 38 0.62 -0.69 -7.39
C ASP A 38 0.10 0.47 -6.56
N VAL A 39 1.01 1.26 -5.97
CA VAL A 39 0.65 2.47 -5.21
C VAL A 39 1.05 3.71 -6.00
N TRP A 40 0.07 4.55 -6.30
CA TRP A 40 0.22 5.81 -7.01
C TRP A 40 -0.04 6.98 -6.07
N VAL A 41 0.76 8.03 -6.17
CA VAL A 41 0.58 9.27 -5.38
C VAL A 41 0.44 10.48 -6.28
N LEU A 42 -0.44 11.40 -5.90
CA LEU A 42 -0.55 12.72 -6.52
C LEU A 42 0.37 13.68 -5.77
N LYS A 43 1.50 14.02 -6.37
CA LYS A 43 2.50 14.90 -5.73
C LYS A 43 2.09 16.37 -5.76
N GLU A 44 1.36 16.79 -6.78
CA GLU A 44 0.90 18.17 -6.95
C GLU A 44 -0.60 18.20 -7.20
N PHE A 45 -1.35 18.81 -6.29
CA PHE A 45 -2.80 18.88 -6.39
C PHE A 45 -3.23 19.72 -7.61
N GLY A 46 -4.22 19.25 -8.36
CA GLY A 46 -4.72 19.89 -9.58
C GLY A 46 -3.88 19.64 -10.85
N VAL A 47 -2.67 19.09 -10.72
CA VAL A 47 -1.80 18.77 -11.87
C VAL A 47 -1.98 17.31 -12.25
N ARG A 48 -2.71 17.06 -13.34
CA ARG A 48 -3.01 15.72 -13.88
C ARG A 48 -1.76 14.85 -14.01
N ASP A 49 -0.68 15.41 -14.55
CA ASP A 49 0.52 14.64 -14.91
C ASP A 49 1.47 14.45 -13.72
N SER A 50 1.07 14.85 -12.50
CA SER A 50 1.87 14.65 -11.28
C SER A 50 1.65 13.30 -10.59
N TRP A 51 0.69 12.51 -11.07
CA TRP A 51 0.51 11.14 -10.61
C TRP A 51 1.75 10.31 -10.88
N THR A 52 2.38 9.84 -9.81
CA THR A 52 3.61 9.06 -9.87
C THR A 52 3.39 7.70 -9.21
N LYS A 53 3.74 6.61 -9.90
CA LYS A 53 3.81 5.29 -9.27
C LYS A 53 4.99 5.28 -8.30
N LEU A 54 4.71 5.01 -7.03
CA LEU A 54 5.72 5.05 -5.98
C LEU A 54 6.43 3.70 -5.82
N PHE A 55 5.66 2.61 -5.77
CA PHE A 55 6.16 1.24 -5.70
C PHE A 55 5.05 0.22 -6.05
N SER A 56 5.46 -1.03 -6.22
CA SER A 56 4.59 -2.19 -6.39
C SER A 56 4.82 -3.17 -5.24
N ILE A 57 3.75 -3.75 -4.70
CA ILE A 57 3.80 -4.73 -3.62
C ILE A 57 3.34 -6.08 -4.19
N PRO A 58 4.20 -7.11 -4.24
CA PRO A 58 3.76 -8.43 -4.68
C PRO A 58 2.76 -9.04 -3.68
N TYR A 59 1.76 -9.77 -4.16
CA TYR A 59 0.91 -10.53 -3.24
C TYR A 59 1.64 -11.74 -2.71
N LEU A 60 1.67 -11.85 -1.38
CA LEU A 60 2.19 -13.02 -0.68
C LEU A 60 1.40 -14.30 -0.97
N ASP A 61 0.10 -14.16 -1.17
CA ASP A 61 -0.80 -15.26 -1.45
C ASP A 61 -1.61 -14.98 -2.72
N PRO A 62 -1.45 -15.79 -3.79
CA PRO A 62 -2.19 -15.64 -5.03
C PRO A 62 -3.71 -15.83 -4.89
N LEU A 63 -4.23 -16.21 -3.71
CA LEU A 63 -5.66 -16.41 -3.46
C LEU A 63 -6.27 -15.33 -2.55
N TRP A 64 -5.47 -14.48 -1.90
CA TRP A 64 -5.94 -13.51 -0.91
C TRP A 64 -5.32 -12.11 -1.11
N PHE A 65 -6.12 -11.16 -1.62
CA PHE A 65 -5.67 -9.84 -2.08
C PHE A 65 -6.04 -8.71 -1.12
N HIS A 66 -5.76 -8.87 0.17
CA HIS A 66 -6.25 -7.96 1.22
C HIS A 66 -5.14 -7.08 1.79
N TYR A 67 -4.44 -6.34 0.93
CA TYR A 67 -3.63 -5.23 1.42
C TYR A 67 -4.52 -4.00 1.62
N SER A 68 -4.34 -3.33 2.75
CA SER A 68 -4.82 -1.96 2.90
C SER A 68 -3.88 -0.98 2.18
N VAL A 69 -4.38 0.22 1.89
CA VAL A 69 -3.52 1.33 1.50
C VAL A 69 -2.40 1.48 2.56
N PRO A 70 -1.14 1.71 2.15
CA PRO A 70 -0.05 1.80 3.11
C PRO A 70 -0.31 2.88 4.15
N LEU A 71 0.05 2.58 5.39
CA LEU A 71 -0.15 3.46 6.53
C LEU A 71 0.93 4.54 6.58
N CYS A 72 2.19 4.14 6.34
CA CYS A 72 3.31 5.06 6.27
C CYS A 72 4.50 4.46 5.52
N ILE A 73 5.46 5.32 5.23
CA ILE A 73 6.79 4.96 4.74
C ILE A 73 7.79 5.48 5.76
N ASP A 74 8.67 4.63 6.25
CA ASP A 74 9.69 5.02 7.22
C ASP A 74 10.84 5.82 6.56
N VAL A 75 11.85 6.20 7.34
CA VAL A 75 13.02 6.94 6.83
C VAL A 75 13.90 6.07 5.92
N GLY A 76 13.93 4.74 6.13
CA GLY A 76 14.63 3.77 5.27
C GLY A 76 13.94 3.55 3.91
N GLY A 77 12.68 3.93 3.78
CA GLY A 77 11.83 3.65 2.63
C GLY A 77 11.03 2.35 2.74
N GLU A 78 10.98 1.75 3.93
CA GLU A 78 10.15 0.61 4.26
C GLU A 78 8.69 1.04 4.40
N VAL A 79 7.79 0.22 3.87
CA VAL A 79 6.37 0.49 3.76
C VAL A 79 5.63 -0.33 4.80
N MET A 80 4.89 0.33 5.69
CA MET A 80 4.02 -0.34 6.64
C MET A 80 2.61 -0.39 6.07
N LEU A 81 2.00 -1.57 6.07
CA LEU A 81 0.63 -1.79 5.59
C LEU A 81 -0.06 -2.89 6.39
N GLU A 82 -1.38 -2.97 6.28
CA GLU A 82 -2.14 -4.09 6.84
C GLU A 82 -2.32 -5.17 5.77
N TYR A 83 -2.10 -6.42 6.16
CA TYR A 83 -2.47 -7.59 5.37
C TYR A 83 -3.42 -8.44 6.19
N LYS A 84 -4.68 -8.58 5.73
CA LYS A 84 -5.78 -9.22 6.46
C LYS A 84 -6.08 -8.52 7.81
N SER A 85 -5.33 -8.84 8.85
CA SER A 85 -5.46 -8.25 10.19
C SER A 85 -4.11 -8.20 10.92
N VAL A 86 -3.01 -8.30 10.16
CA VAL A 86 -1.65 -8.17 10.67
C VAL A 86 -0.95 -7.00 10.00
N LEU A 87 -0.13 -6.29 10.77
CA LEU A 87 0.76 -5.28 10.22
C LEU A 87 1.96 -5.96 9.57
N VAL A 88 2.34 -5.47 8.40
CA VAL A 88 3.44 -5.99 7.59
C VAL A 88 4.34 -4.83 7.21
N ILE A 89 5.65 -5.07 7.26
CA ILE A 89 6.65 -4.14 6.77
C ILE A 89 7.23 -4.73 5.49
N TYR A 90 7.15 -3.96 4.41
CA TYR A 90 7.65 -4.32 3.09
C TYR A 90 8.78 -3.38 2.68
N ASN A 91 9.87 -3.92 2.13
CA ASN A 91 10.95 -3.10 1.58
C ASN A 91 10.91 -3.10 0.04
N PRO A 92 10.47 -2.00 -0.61
CA PRO A 92 10.38 -1.95 -2.07
C PRO A 92 11.72 -2.08 -2.80
N LYS A 93 12.85 -1.83 -2.13
CA LYS A 93 14.20 -1.94 -2.72
C LYS A 93 14.68 -3.39 -2.80
N HIS A 94 14.08 -4.26 -2.00
CA HIS A 94 14.39 -5.68 -1.92
C HIS A 94 13.07 -6.44 -2.13
N GLU A 95 12.65 -6.55 -3.39
CA GLU A 95 11.33 -7.06 -3.81
C GLU A 95 10.96 -8.46 -3.27
N THR A 96 11.91 -9.17 -2.65
CA THR A 96 11.76 -10.51 -2.08
C THR A 96 11.58 -10.56 -0.56
N ASP A 97 11.80 -9.46 0.17
CA ASP A 97 11.80 -9.46 1.64
C ASP A 97 10.54 -8.79 2.19
N VAL A 98 9.50 -9.59 2.41
CA VAL A 98 8.30 -9.17 3.14
C VAL A 98 8.42 -9.65 4.58
N TYR A 99 8.66 -8.72 5.51
CA TYR A 99 8.71 -9.06 6.93
C TYR A 99 7.31 -8.97 7.53
N ILE A 100 6.74 -10.13 7.85
CA ILE A 100 5.51 -10.22 8.62
C ILE A 100 5.87 -10.18 10.10
N GLN A 101 5.94 -8.97 10.67
CA GLN A 101 5.97 -8.83 12.13
C GLN A 101 4.54 -8.68 12.64
N SER A 102 4.02 -9.76 13.21
CA SER A 102 2.79 -9.69 13.98
C SER A 102 3.03 -8.85 15.25
N LEU A 103 2.43 -7.67 15.34
CA LEU A 103 2.49 -6.82 16.55
C LEU A 103 1.54 -7.30 17.66
N VAL A 104 0.94 -8.50 17.55
CA VAL A 104 0.22 -9.04 18.72
C VAL A 104 1.26 -9.28 19.79
N SER A 105 1.22 -8.47 20.85
CA SER A 105 2.03 -8.68 22.05
C SER A 105 1.95 -10.16 22.43
N PRO A 106 3.06 -10.83 22.77
CA PRO A 106 2.94 -12.11 23.43
C PRO A 106 2.02 -11.91 24.64
N VAL A 107 0.95 -12.71 24.72
CA VAL A 107 0.17 -12.80 25.95
C VAL A 107 1.18 -13.16 27.02
N VAL A 108 1.46 -12.20 27.91
CA VAL A 108 2.25 -12.46 29.10
C VAL A 108 1.32 -13.28 29.96
N ASP A 109 1.38 -14.61 29.82
CA ASP A 109 0.74 -15.50 30.78
C ASP A 109 1.36 -15.18 32.13
N GLY A 110 0.53 -14.54 32.96
CA GLY A 110 0.93 -13.97 34.23
C GLY A 110 1.49 -15.05 35.14
N GLN A 111 2.58 -14.70 35.80
CA GLN A 111 2.96 -15.28 37.09
C GLN A 111 1.80 -15.15 38.08
N VAL A 112 1.28 -16.29 38.58
CA VAL A 112 1.06 -16.59 40.01
C VAL A 112 1.22 -18.09 40.22
#